data_AF-A0A6L7MEG1-F1
#
_entry.id   AF-A0A6L7MEG1-F1
#
_cell.length_a   1.000
_cell.length_b   1.000
_cell.length_c   1.000
_cell.angle_alpha   90.00
_cell.angle_beta   90.00
_cell.angle_gamma   90.00
#
_symmetry.space_group_name_H-M   'P 1'
#
loop_
_entity.id
_entity.type
_entity.pdbx_description
1 polymer ?
#
loop_
_entity_poly.entity_id
_entity_poly.type
_entity_poly.pdbx_seq_one_letter_code
_entity_poly.pdbx_strand_id
1 'polypeptide(L)'
;MDDNDPCMDSRDLLRQEASLASHMLTFGVPVPQVHALVIEDHGLDFLVSEYIAHDGTAYDSGQIGELVRRIHDCPLPEIHPVAQTGASNEETIALRLSRRLGVVEAASGRQLSSHSLDEFRTILRGLGDRRSLLHMDLRAENILTRDGNIVGLVDWDNALFSDPALELARMAEYGVLNTDFLDGYGGLEWKTQLPISLNLLLRLDTAVMLAIVFLSEAPDSQRVRSAVERVAFLCRALKGEN
;
A
#
# COMPACT_ATOMS: atom_id res chain seq x y z
N MET A 1 19.80 -5.00 -1.64
CA MET A 1 19.05 -4.36 -2.73
C MET A 1 17.64 -4.86 -2.53
N ASP A 2 16.73 -3.98 -2.17
CA ASP A 2 15.33 -4.36 -2.00
C ASP A 2 14.77 -4.71 -3.38
N ASP A 3 14.38 -5.97 -3.58
CA ASP A 3 13.83 -6.45 -4.85
C ASP A 3 12.42 -5.89 -5.11
N ASN A 4 11.78 -5.32 -4.08
CA ASN A 4 10.43 -4.77 -4.13
C ASN A 4 10.42 -3.32 -4.63
N ASP A 5 11.34 -2.47 -4.13
CA ASP A 5 11.58 -1.10 -4.60
C ASP A 5 13.08 -0.72 -4.61
N PRO A 6 13.79 -0.95 -5.73
CA PRO A 6 15.19 -0.60 -5.83
C PRO A 6 15.36 0.93 -5.90
N CYS A 7 16.21 1.48 -5.02
CA CYS A 7 16.76 2.84 -5.05
C CYS A 7 15.94 3.96 -4.38
N MET A 8 15.36 3.73 -3.19
CA MET A 8 14.85 4.82 -2.33
C MET A 8 15.94 5.31 -1.39
N ASP A 9 16.15 6.64 -1.34
CA ASP A 9 17.05 7.27 -0.36
C ASP A 9 16.38 7.25 1.02
N SER A 10 17.04 6.67 2.01
CA SER A 10 16.54 6.63 3.39
C SER A 10 16.27 8.01 3.97
N ARG A 11 16.99 9.05 3.50
CA ARG A 11 16.74 10.45 3.91
C ARG A 11 15.38 10.94 3.45
N ASP A 12 14.99 10.58 2.24
CA ASP A 12 13.70 10.97 1.67
C ASP A 12 12.56 10.24 2.39
N LEU A 13 12.76 8.97 2.76
CA LEU A 13 11.81 8.21 3.58
C LEU A 13 11.62 8.85 4.97
N LEU A 14 12.71 9.17 5.67
CA LEU A 14 12.63 9.85 6.97
C LEU A 14 11.93 11.22 6.88
N ARG A 15 12.16 11.97 5.78
CA ARG A 15 11.47 13.24 5.52
C ARG A 15 9.98 13.03 5.26
N GLN A 16 9.63 12.03 4.46
CA GLN A 16 8.26 11.66 4.17
C GLN A 16 7.52 11.27 5.45
N GLU A 17 8.08 10.36 6.24
CA GLU A 17 7.49 9.92 7.50
C GLU A 17 7.27 11.09 8.45
N ALA A 18 8.28 11.96 8.64
CA ALA A 18 8.16 13.13 9.49
C ALA A 18 7.02 14.08 9.04
N SER A 19 6.92 14.29 7.73
CA SER A 19 5.95 15.21 7.12
C SER A 19 4.53 14.64 7.19
N LEU A 20 4.36 13.37 6.82
CA LEU A 20 3.07 12.70 6.82
C LEU A 20 2.54 12.51 8.25
N ALA A 21 3.37 12.10 9.20
CA ALA A 21 2.95 11.98 10.60
C ALA A 21 2.51 13.35 11.17
N SER A 22 3.28 14.41 10.95
CA SER A 22 2.90 15.76 11.42
C SER A 22 1.60 16.26 10.80
N HIS A 23 1.41 16.00 9.50
CA HIS A 23 0.20 16.36 8.78
C HIS A 23 -1.02 15.57 9.28
N MET A 24 -0.90 14.25 9.40
CA MET A 24 -1.95 13.35 9.89
C MET A 24 -2.39 13.68 11.32
N LEU A 25 -1.44 14.02 12.19
CA LEU A 25 -1.73 14.46 13.56
C LEU A 25 -2.63 15.70 13.58
N THR A 26 -2.44 16.64 12.64
CA THR A 26 -3.24 17.87 12.51
C THR A 26 -4.72 17.56 12.19
N PHE A 27 -4.99 16.43 11.54
CA PHE A 27 -6.34 15.97 11.18
C PHE A 27 -6.87 14.87 12.13
N GLY A 28 -6.24 14.69 13.28
CA GLY A 28 -6.71 13.77 14.32
C GLY A 28 -6.59 12.29 13.94
N VAL A 29 -5.69 11.95 13.02
CA VAL A 29 -5.27 10.56 12.79
C VAL A 29 -4.25 10.21 13.88
N PRO A 30 -4.41 9.09 14.61
CA PRO A 30 -3.49 8.71 15.67
C PRO A 30 -2.16 8.25 15.06
N VAL A 31 -1.14 9.09 15.17
CA VAL A 31 0.23 8.83 14.70
C VAL A 31 1.23 9.36 15.75
N PRO A 32 2.45 8.82 15.83
CA PRO A 32 3.47 9.35 16.73
C PRO A 32 3.76 10.83 16.44
N GLN A 33 3.75 11.67 17.47
CA GLN A 33 4.22 13.04 17.32
C GLN A 33 5.72 13.04 16.98
N VAL A 34 6.10 13.73 15.91
CA VAL A 34 7.51 13.90 15.55
C VAL A 34 8.14 15.00 16.41
N HIS A 35 9.25 14.69 17.07
CA HIS A 35 9.98 15.64 17.93
C HIS A 35 11.23 16.21 17.24
N ALA A 36 11.93 15.41 16.45
CA ALA A 36 13.11 15.86 15.71
C ALA A 36 13.36 14.98 14.48
N LEU A 37 13.81 15.60 13.39
CA LEU A 37 14.41 14.93 12.24
C LEU A 37 15.84 15.42 12.11
N VAL A 38 16.81 14.51 12.23
CA VAL A 38 18.24 14.81 12.14
C VAL A 38 18.77 14.21 10.85
N ILE A 39 19.33 15.07 9.99
CA ILE A 39 19.99 14.68 8.74
C ILE A 39 21.38 15.30 8.74
N GLU A 40 22.42 14.47 8.68
CA GLU A 40 23.81 14.91 8.82
C GLU A 40 24.65 14.53 7.60
N ASP A 41 25.60 15.38 7.22
CA ASP A 41 26.47 15.08 6.06
C ASP A 41 27.45 13.93 6.32
N HIS A 42 27.85 13.74 7.59
CA HIS A 42 28.87 12.76 8.01
C HIS A 42 28.46 11.96 9.26
N GLY A 43 27.16 11.79 9.47
CA GLY A 43 26.59 11.09 10.63
C GLY A 43 25.43 10.17 10.29
N LEU A 44 24.67 9.78 11.31
CA LEU A 44 23.48 8.93 11.14
C LEU A 44 22.26 9.83 10.95
N ASP A 45 21.45 9.50 9.96
CA ASP A 45 20.15 10.11 9.74
C ASP A 45 19.11 9.38 10.60
N PHE A 46 18.30 10.11 11.37
CA PHE A 46 17.29 9.50 12.22
C PHE A 46 16.11 10.44 12.53
N LEU A 47 14.97 9.82 12.82
CA LEU A 47 13.75 10.45 13.29
C LEU A 47 13.57 10.15 14.78
N VAL A 48 13.23 11.17 15.57
CA VAL A 48 12.81 11.03 16.96
C VAL A 48 11.32 11.35 17.03
N SER A 49 10.53 10.37 17.46
CA SER A 49 9.08 10.49 17.59
C SER A 49 8.60 10.02 18.96
N GLU A 50 7.34 10.35 19.27
CA GLU A 50 6.65 9.93 20.47
C GLU A 50 6.59 8.41 20.57
N TYR A 51 6.92 7.89 21.75
CA TYR A 51 6.65 6.50 22.06
C TYR A 51 5.17 6.32 22.44
N ILE A 52 4.43 5.59 21.60
CA ILE A 52 3.03 5.23 21.88
C ILE A 52 3.00 3.89 22.61
N ALA A 53 2.60 3.90 23.88
CA ALA A 53 2.40 2.66 24.65
C ALA A 53 1.21 1.86 24.11
N HIS A 54 1.47 0.62 23.67
CA HIS A 54 0.50 -0.29 23.06
C HIS A 54 0.64 -1.70 23.67
N ASP A 55 -0.44 -2.49 23.64
CA ASP A 55 -0.52 -3.84 24.19
C ASP A 55 -0.82 -4.92 23.13
N GLY A 56 -1.05 -4.52 21.88
CA GLY A 56 -1.33 -5.44 20.77
C GLY A 56 -2.70 -6.11 20.88
N THR A 57 -3.61 -5.57 21.68
CA THR A 57 -5.00 -6.04 21.77
C THR A 57 -5.68 -5.99 20.40
N ALA A 58 -6.57 -6.95 20.16
CA ALA A 58 -7.34 -6.99 18.92
C ALA A 58 -8.27 -5.77 18.81
N TYR A 59 -8.33 -5.19 17.63
CA TYR A 59 -9.23 -4.09 17.29
C TYR A 59 -10.40 -4.58 16.43
N ASP A 60 -11.46 -3.79 16.44
CA ASP A 60 -12.60 -4.01 15.55
C ASP A 60 -12.28 -3.57 14.11
N SER A 61 -12.77 -4.33 13.12
CA SER A 61 -12.49 -4.02 11.71
C SER A 61 -13.14 -2.70 11.27
N GLY A 62 -14.27 -2.31 11.87
CA GLY A 62 -14.91 -1.01 11.65
C GLY A 62 -14.04 0.17 12.08
N GLN A 63 -13.25 0.04 13.16
CA GLN A 63 -12.30 1.09 13.56
C GLN A 63 -11.25 1.36 12.48
N ILE A 64 -10.76 0.31 11.81
CA ILE A 64 -9.84 0.46 10.69
C ILE A 64 -10.54 1.11 9.50
N GLY A 65 -11.79 0.74 9.22
CA GLY A 65 -12.61 1.41 8.20
C GLY A 65 -12.72 2.91 8.43
N GLU A 66 -13.06 3.31 9.65
CA GLU A 66 -13.17 4.72 10.05
C GLU A 66 -11.83 5.47 9.95
N LEU A 67 -10.74 4.82 10.35
CA LEU A 67 -9.38 5.37 10.25
C LEU A 67 -8.97 5.60 8.81
N VAL A 68 -9.16 4.61 7.94
CA VAL A 68 -8.83 4.71 6.51
C VAL A 68 -9.66 5.78 5.83
N ARG A 69 -10.97 5.87 6.14
CA ARG A 69 -11.81 6.97 5.64
C ARG A 69 -11.27 8.33 6.07
N ARG A 70 -10.88 8.47 7.34
CA ARG A 70 -10.30 9.71 7.87
C ARG A 70 -9.03 10.10 7.11
N ILE A 71 -8.13 9.15 6.86
CA ILE A 71 -6.90 9.38 6.08
C ILE A 71 -7.26 9.81 4.64
N HIS A 72 -8.19 9.10 4.00
CA HIS A 72 -8.61 9.39 2.62
C HIS A 72 -9.35 10.72 2.44
N ASP A 73 -9.99 11.23 3.49
CA ASP A 73 -10.71 12.50 3.50
C ASP A 73 -9.81 13.67 3.93
N CYS A 74 -8.58 13.41 4.42
CA CYS A 74 -7.63 14.47 4.75
C CYS A 74 -7.22 15.24 3.48
N PRO A 75 -7.09 16.59 3.57
CA PRO A 75 -6.40 17.36 2.55
C PRO A 75 -5.00 16.79 2.28
N LEU A 76 -4.52 16.88 1.04
CA LEU A 76 -3.18 16.42 0.71
C LEU A 76 -2.12 17.39 1.26
N PRO A 77 -1.02 16.90 1.87
CA PRO A 77 0.11 17.75 2.21
C PRO A 77 0.89 18.17 0.96
N GLU A 78 1.61 19.29 1.05
CA GLU A 78 2.49 19.80 0.00
C GLU A 78 3.83 19.05 -0.05
N ILE A 79 3.77 17.73 -0.27
CA ILE A 79 4.95 16.88 -0.48
C ILE A 79 4.76 15.98 -1.70
N HIS A 80 5.83 15.37 -2.18
CA HIS A 80 5.77 14.30 -3.18
C HIS A 80 6.14 12.98 -2.53
N PRO A 81 5.24 11.98 -2.51
CA PRO A 81 5.58 10.68 -1.96
C PRO A 81 6.75 10.04 -2.70
N VAL A 82 7.72 9.48 -1.97
CA VAL A 82 8.95 8.87 -2.47
C VAL A 82 8.66 7.75 -3.45
N ALA A 83 7.60 6.97 -3.18
CA ALA A 83 7.15 5.90 -4.07
C ALA A 83 6.51 6.40 -5.39
N GLN A 84 6.31 7.72 -5.56
CA GLN A 84 5.87 8.35 -6.81
C GLN A 84 7.06 9.04 -7.50
N THR A 85 7.61 8.40 -8.54
CA THR A 85 8.81 8.86 -9.26
C THR A 85 8.59 10.05 -10.21
N GLY A 86 7.72 11.01 -9.86
CA GLY A 86 7.38 12.18 -10.69
C GLY A 86 6.56 11.88 -11.95
N ALA A 87 6.24 10.62 -12.21
CA ALA A 87 5.31 10.19 -13.25
C ALA A 87 3.84 10.29 -12.76
N SER A 88 2.88 10.07 -13.67
CA SER A 88 1.48 9.91 -13.26
C SER A 88 1.28 8.62 -12.46
N ASN A 89 0.19 8.52 -11.69
CA ASN A 89 -0.08 7.35 -10.85
C ASN A 89 -0.19 6.07 -11.69
N GLU A 90 -0.87 6.19 -12.83
CA GLU A 90 -1.05 5.11 -13.79
C GLU A 90 0.30 4.62 -14.29
N GLU A 91 1.23 5.54 -14.59
CA GLU A 91 2.55 5.19 -15.06
C GLU A 91 3.40 4.54 -13.95
N THR A 92 3.38 5.10 -12.73
CA THR A 92 4.06 4.52 -11.57
C THR A 92 3.57 3.10 -11.28
N ILE A 93 2.25 2.87 -11.29
CA ILE A 93 1.64 1.56 -11.04
C ILE A 93 1.95 0.59 -12.19
N ALA A 94 1.83 1.02 -13.45
CA ALA A 94 2.09 0.16 -14.61
C ALA A 94 3.55 -0.32 -14.64
N LEU A 95 4.50 0.59 -14.43
CA LEU A 95 5.93 0.29 -14.43
C LEU A 95 6.32 -0.64 -13.28
N ARG A 96 5.88 -0.35 -12.05
CA ARG A 96 6.20 -1.21 -10.90
C ARG A 96 5.58 -2.59 -11.05
N LEU A 97 4.34 -2.69 -11.53
CA LEU A 97 3.67 -3.95 -11.75
C LEU A 97 4.42 -4.78 -12.81
N SER A 98 4.75 -4.18 -13.94
CA SER A 98 5.53 -4.85 -14.99
C SER A 98 6.88 -5.35 -14.49
N ARG A 99 7.59 -4.53 -13.69
CA ARG A 99 8.88 -4.90 -13.08
C ARG A 99 8.71 -6.07 -12.12
N ARG A 100 7.82 -5.93 -11.14
CA ARG A 100 7.58 -6.91 -10.08
C ARG A 100 7.10 -8.25 -10.66
N LEU A 101 6.25 -8.21 -11.70
CA LEU A 101 5.80 -9.41 -12.38
C LEU A 101 6.95 -10.17 -13.03
N GLY A 102 7.88 -9.45 -13.69
CA GLY A 102 9.11 -10.04 -14.22
C GLY A 102 9.98 -10.71 -13.15
N VAL A 103 10.07 -10.12 -11.95
CA VAL A 103 10.77 -10.73 -10.81
C VAL A 103 10.12 -12.06 -10.39
N VAL A 104 8.79 -12.07 -10.26
CA VAL A 104 8.05 -13.28 -9.88
C VAL A 104 8.15 -14.36 -10.96
N GLU A 105 8.07 -14.01 -12.24
CA GLU A 105 8.25 -14.95 -13.36
C GLU A 105 9.64 -15.56 -13.38
N ALA A 106 10.68 -14.74 -13.20
CA ALA A 106 12.07 -15.18 -13.15
C ALA A 106 12.33 -16.11 -11.96
N ALA A 107 11.86 -15.74 -10.77
CA ALA A 107 12.06 -16.52 -9.55
C ALA A 107 11.26 -17.84 -9.56
N SER A 108 10.05 -17.84 -10.14
CA SER A 108 9.21 -19.04 -10.24
C SER A 108 9.53 -19.94 -11.44
N GLY A 109 10.29 -19.45 -12.42
CA GLY A 109 10.58 -20.15 -13.67
C GLY A 109 9.33 -20.35 -14.55
N ARG A 110 8.26 -19.57 -14.34
CA ARG A 110 6.98 -19.69 -15.02
C ARG A 110 6.63 -18.38 -15.70
N GLN A 111 6.22 -18.45 -16.98
CA GLN A 111 5.52 -17.33 -17.61
C GLN A 111 4.11 -17.24 -17.02
N LEU A 112 3.79 -16.14 -16.35
CA LEU A 112 2.53 -15.91 -15.64
C LEU A 112 1.59 -14.99 -16.43
N SER A 113 2.17 -13.99 -17.11
CA SER A 113 1.41 -13.00 -17.87
C SER A 113 1.98 -12.84 -19.27
N SER A 114 1.12 -12.45 -20.21
CA SER A 114 1.54 -11.93 -21.50
C SER A 114 1.09 -10.48 -21.71
N HIS A 115 0.59 -9.83 -20.65
CA HIS A 115 0.17 -8.44 -20.74
C HIS A 115 1.40 -7.54 -20.92
N SER A 116 1.28 -6.65 -21.89
CA SER A 116 2.19 -5.56 -22.14
C SER A 116 2.00 -4.41 -21.16
N LEU A 117 3.03 -3.58 -21.02
CA LEU A 117 2.97 -2.34 -20.25
C LEU A 117 1.85 -1.41 -20.75
N ASP A 118 1.59 -1.37 -22.05
CA ASP A 118 0.55 -0.53 -22.65
C ASP A 118 -0.88 -1.02 -22.32
N GLU A 119 -1.07 -2.32 -22.16
CA GLU A 119 -2.34 -2.87 -21.67
C GLU A 119 -2.58 -2.45 -20.21
N PHE A 120 -1.57 -2.52 -19.35
CA PHE A 120 -1.67 -2.03 -17.97
C PHE A 120 -2.01 -0.54 -17.92
N ARG A 121 -1.30 0.29 -18.69
CA ARG A 121 -1.60 1.73 -18.81
C ARG A 121 -3.05 1.98 -19.26
N THR A 122 -3.52 1.21 -20.24
CA THR A 122 -4.88 1.36 -20.77
C THR A 122 -5.95 1.07 -19.72
N ILE A 123 -5.76 0.02 -18.92
CA ILE A 123 -6.68 -0.32 -17.83
C ILE A 123 -6.63 0.74 -16.72
N LEU A 124 -5.43 1.21 -16.37
CA LEU A 124 -5.23 2.21 -15.30
C LEU A 124 -5.79 3.58 -15.63
N ARG A 125 -6.01 3.92 -16.90
CA ARG A 125 -6.77 5.13 -17.29
C ARG A 125 -8.21 5.15 -16.77
N GLY A 126 -8.73 4.00 -16.33
CA GLY A 126 -10.03 3.92 -15.67
C GLY A 126 -9.99 4.31 -14.19
N LEU A 127 -8.81 4.57 -13.62
CA LEU A 127 -8.68 5.08 -12.26
C LEU A 127 -9.29 6.48 -12.17
N GLY A 128 -10.01 6.78 -11.09
CA GLY A 128 -10.66 8.08 -10.93
C GLY A 128 -9.66 9.20 -10.68
N ASP A 129 -10.13 10.44 -10.86
CA ASP A 129 -9.32 11.65 -10.60
C ASP A 129 -9.21 11.99 -9.11
N ARG A 130 -9.90 11.25 -8.22
CA ARG A 130 -9.80 11.47 -6.77
C ARG A 130 -8.37 11.20 -6.34
N ARG A 131 -7.78 12.17 -5.63
CA ARG A 131 -6.47 12.01 -4.99
C ARG A 131 -6.62 12.08 -3.48
N SER A 132 -6.30 10.97 -2.84
CA SER A 132 -6.25 10.81 -1.39
C SER A 132 -4.84 10.37 -1.00
N LEU A 133 -4.42 10.72 0.21
CA LEU A 133 -3.26 10.07 0.81
C LEU A 133 -3.63 8.62 1.10
N LEU A 134 -2.85 7.69 0.59
CA LEU A 134 -2.94 6.26 0.87
C LEU A 134 -1.73 5.88 1.73
N HIS A 135 -1.95 5.11 2.78
CA HIS A 135 -0.85 4.57 3.61
C HIS A 135 -0.15 3.41 2.91
N MET A 136 -0.93 2.60 2.18
CA MET A 136 -0.51 1.45 1.40
C MET A 136 0.14 0.32 2.20
N ASP A 137 0.24 0.36 3.53
CA ASP A 137 0.76 -0.76 4.32
C ASP A 137 0.04 -0.93 5.66
N LEU A 138 -1.30 -0.98 5.56
CA LEU A 138 -2.20 -1.19 6.69
C LEU A 138 -2.24 -2.66 7.09
N ARG A 139 -1.17 -3.08 7.75
CA ARG A 139 -1.01 -4.41 8.36
C ARG A 139 -0.94 -4.30 9.89
N ALA A 140 -1.18 -5.41 10.58
CA ALA A 140 -1.25 -5.43 12.05
C ALA A 140 0.03 -4.90 12.71
N GLU A 141 1.19 -5.09 12.08
CA GLU A 141 2.49 -4.64 12.55
C GLU A 141 2.62 -3.11 12.56
N ASN A 142 1.90 -2.42 11.68
CA ASN A 142 1.95 -0.96 11.54
C ASN A 142 0.81 -0.26 12.32
N ILE A 143 -0.07 -1.04 12.96
CA ILE A 143 -1.22 -0.54 13.71
C ILE A 143 -0.97 -0.80 15.20
N LEU A 144 -0.85 0.27 15.97
CA LEU A 144 -0.63 0.22 17.41
C LEU A 144 -1.98 0.24 18.13
N THR A 145 -2.20 -0.72 19.02
CA THR A 145 -3.47 -0.85 19.75
C THR A 145 -3.30 -0.93 21.25
N ARG A 146 -4.29 -0.41 21.98
CA ARG A 146 -4.39 -0.49 23.44
C ARG A 146 -5.83 -0.61 23.87
N ASP A 147 -6.13 -1.56 24.76
CA ASP A 147 -7.48 -1.81 25.28
C ASP A 147 -8.54 -1.95 24.16
N GLY A 148 -8.17 -2.57 23.04
CA GLY A 148 -9.04 -2.79 21.87
C GLY A 148 -9.29 -1.55 21.00
N ASN A 149 -8.53 -0.47 21.20
CA ASN A 149 -8.61 0.75 20.40
C ASN A 149 -7.32 0.98 19.62
N ILE A 150 -7.44 1.53 18.41
CA ILE A 150 -6.27 1.99 17.64
C ILE A 150 -5.75 3.28 18.27
N VAL A 151 -4.49 3.25 18.69
CA VAL A 151 -3.80 4.36 19.36
C VAL A 151 -2.63 4.92 18.56
N GLY A 152 -2.23 4.25 17.47
CA GLY A 152 -1.17 4.74 16.59
C GLY A 152 -1.15 4.03 15.25
N LEU A 153 -0.64 4.74 14.24
CA LEU A 153 -0.35 4.24 12.91
C LEU A 153 1.06 4.71 12.52
N VAL A 154 1.89 3.78 12.06
CA VAL A 154 3.32 4.00 11.79
C VAL A 154 3.70 3.46 10.42
N ASP A 155 4.93 3.73 9.96
CA ASP A 155 5.48 3.23 8.70
C ASP A 155 4.75 3.80 7.46
N TRP A 156 5.06 5.07 7.18
CA TRP A 156 4.52 5.81 6.05
C TRP A 156 5.37 5.67 4.77
N ASP A 157 6.31 4.73 4.70
CA ASP A 157 7.28 4.63 3.61
C ASP A 157 6.61 4.31 2.26
N ASN A 158 5.57 3.48 2.30
CA ASN A 158 4.81 3.06 1.13
C ASN A 158 3.73 4.06 0.69
N ALA A 159 3.62 5.22 1.37
CA ALA A 159 2.55 6.17 1.12
C ALA A 159 2.51 6.65 -0.34
N LEU A 160 1.31 6.89 -0.85
CA LEU A 160 1.06 7.34 -2.22
C LEU A 160 -0.11 8.32 -2.26
N PHE A 161 -0.09 9.26 -3.20
CA PHE A 161 -1.28 10.05 -3.52
C PHE A 161 -1.98 9.45 -4.73
N SER A 162 -3.11 8.78 -4.53
CA SER A 162 -3.88 8.16 -5.60
C SER A 162 -5.36 7.98 -5.24
N ASP A 163 -6.11 7.36 -6.14
CA ASP A 163 -7.49 6.97 -5.89
C ASP A 163 -7.54 5.93 -4.76
N PRO A 164 -8.40 6.11 -3.73
CA PRO A 164 -8.65 5.14 -2.65
C PRO A 164 -8.88 3.70 -3.11
N ALA A 165 -9.41 3.50 -4.31
CA ALA A 165 -9.58 2.18 -4.91
C ALA A 165 -8.31 1.33 -4.87
N LEU A 166 -7.13 1.94 -5.00
CA LEU A 166 -5.85 1.24 -4.96
C LEU A 166 -5.57 0.62 -3.58
N GLU A 167 -5.72 1.41 -2.50
CA GLU A 167 -5.51 0.89 -1.14
C GLU A 167 -6.58 -0.13 -0.75
N LEU A 168 -7.84 0.13 -1.12
CA LEU A 168 -8.94 -0.79 -0.83
C LEU A 168 -8.80 -2.12 -1.58
N ALA A 169 -8.27 -2.11 -2.81
CA ALA A 169 -7.92 -3.33 -3.53
C ALA A 169 -6.78 -4.10 -2.84
N ARG A 170 -5.78 -3.39 -2.29
CA ARG A 170 -4.69 -3.97 -1.49
C ARG A 170 -5.22 -4.62 -0.22
N MET A 171 -6.09 -3.93 0.51
CA MET A 171 -6.77 -4.45 1.69
C MET A 171 -7.65 -5.67 1.40
N ALA A 172 -8.34 -5.67 0.26
CA ALA A 172 -9.12 -6.83 -0.18
C ALA A 172 -8.23 -8.05 -0.46
N GLU A 173 -7.00 -7.83 -0.95
CA GLU A 173 -6.04 -8.91 -1.20
C GLU A 173 -5.37 -9.41 0.08
N TYR A 174 -5.19 -8.55 1.09
CA TYR A 174 -4.82 -8.95 2.45
C TYR A 174 -5.93 -9.70 3.19
N GLY A 175 -7.17 -9.62 2.71
CA GLY A 175 -8.34 -10.26 3.33
C GLY A 175 -8.92 -9.48 4.52
N VAL A 176 -8.52 -8.22 4.71
CA VAL A 176 -9.01 -7.36 5.82
C VAL A 176 -10.27 -6.58 5.47
N LEU A 177 -10.67 -6.58 4.20
CA LEU A 177 -11.85 -5.87 3.71
C LEU A 177 -13.13 -6.71 3.92
N ASN A 178 -13.64 -6.70 5.15
CA ASN A 178 -14.89 -7.36 5.55
C ASN A 178 -16.06 -6.35 5.69
N THR A 179 -17.24 -6.83 6.08
CA THR A 179 -18.44 -5.98 6.23
C THR A 179 -18.25 -4.88 7.27
N ASP A 180 -17.69 -5.20 8.44
CA ASP A 180 -17.51 -4.23 9.51
C ASP A 180 -16.54 -3.10 9.10
N PHE A 181 -15.43 -3.46 8.42
CA PHE A 181 -14.52 -2.48 7.81
C PHE A 181 -15.27 -1.56 6.84
N LEU A 182 -16.09 -2.13 5.96
CA LEU A 182 -16.84 -1.35 4.98
C LEU A 182 -17.85 -0.42 5.65
N ASP A 183 -18.52 -0.86 6.70
CA ASP A 183 -19.46 -0.03 7.45
C ASP A 183 -18.73 1.17 8.09
N GLY A 184 -17.56 0.95 8.69
CA GLY A 184 -16.71 2.05 9.21
C GLY A 184 -16.16 2.97 8.13
N TYR A 185 -15.82 2.42 6.95
CA TYR A 185 -15.29 3.18 5.81
C TYR A 185 -16.36 3.99 5.07
N GLY A 186 -17.66 3.73 5.29
CA GLY A 186 -18.76 4.43 4.62
C GLY A 186 -19.40 3.68 3.44
N GLY A 187 -19.21 2.36 3.36
CA GLY A 187 -19.94 1.46 2.49
C GLY A 187 -19.18 0.97 1.24
N LEU A 188 -19.92 0.26 0.37
CA LEU A 188 -19.39 -0.44 -0.81
C LEU A 188 -19.28 0.40 -2.09
N GLU A 189 -19.65 1.69 -2.05
CA GLU A 189 -19.82 2.51 -3.26
C GLU A 189 -18.55 2.55 -4.12
N TRP A 190 -17.36 2.55 -3.49
CA TRP A 190 -16.06 2.51 -4.16
C TRP A 190 -15.85 1.26 -5.03
N LYS A 191 -16.43 0.11 -4.67
CA LYS A 191 -16.24 -1.16 -5.38
C LYS A 191 -17.25 -1.35 -6.50
N THR A 192 -18.48 -0.85 -6.32
CA THR A 192 -19.55 -0.98 -7.31
C THR A 192 -19.32 -0.14 -8.57
N GLN A 193 -18.38 0.80 -8.54
CA GLN A 193 -18.11 1.72 -9.65
C GLN A 193 -16.86 1.35 -10.48
N LEU A 194 -16.01 0.44 -9.99
CA LEU A 194 -14.77 0.10 -10.70
C LEU A 194 -15.01 -0.95 -11.79
N PRO A 195 -14.50 -0.72 -13.03
CA PRO A 195 -14.45 -1.77 -14.03
C PRO A 195 -13.76 -3.03 -13.50
N ILE A 196 -14.28 -4.21 -13.87
CA ILE A 196 -13.76 -5.51 -13.39
C ILE A 196 -12.26 -5.64 -13.67
N SER A 197 -11.82 -5.25 -14.87
CA SER A 197 -10.41 -5.28 -15.28
C SER A 197 -9.53 -4.40 -14.40
N LEU A 198 -10.00 -3.20 -14.05
CA LEU A 198 -9.27 -2.30 -13.16
C LEU A 198 -9.15 -2.89 -11.75
N ASN A 199 -10.24 -3.39 -11.18
CA ASN A 199 -10.21 -4.05 -9.88
C ASN A 199 -9.25 -5.26 -9.86
N LEU A 200 -9.29 -6.11 -10.89
CA LEU A 200 -8.36 -7.24 -11.02
C LEU A 200 -6.90 -6.78 -11.11
N LEU A 201 -6.62 -5.69 -11.83
CA LEU A 201 -5.28 -5.14 -11.98
C LEU A 201 -4.74 -4.55 -10.67
N LEU A 202 -5.56 -3.80 -9.92
CA LEU A 202 -5.15 -3.24 -8.62
C LEU A 202 -4.87 -4.35 -7.60
N ARG A 203 -5.65 -5.44 -7.63
CA ARG A 203 -5.37 -6.63 -6.82
C ARG A 203 -4.12 -7.38 -7.27
N LEU A 204 -3.87 -7.42 -8.58
CA LEU A 204 -2.66 -8.02 -9.14
C LEU A 204 -1.40 -7.27 -8.66
N ASP A 205 -1.42 -5.94 -8.63
CA ASP A 205 -0.33 -5.12 -8.07
C ASP A 205 0.06 -5.54 -6.65
N THR A 206 -0.95 -5.80 -5.81
CA THR A 206 -0.72 -6.30 -4.44
C THR A 206 -0.26 -7.75 -4.41
N ALA A 207 -0.89 -8.63 -5.18
CA ALA A 207 -0.55 -10.06 -5.19
C ALA A 207 0.90 -10.31 -5.63
N VAL A 208 1.39 -9.54 -6.61
CA VAL A 208 2.78 -9.63 -7.07
C VAL A 208 3.74 -9.12 -5.99
N MET A 209 3.41 -8.02 -5.30
CA MET A 209 4.20 -7.53 -4.16
C MET A 209 4.32 -8.60 -3.06
N LEU A 210 3.20 -9.22 -2.65
CA LEU A 210 3.21 -10.30 -1.65
C LEU A 210 4.04 -11.51 -2.09
N ALA A 211 3.97 -11.87 -3.38
CA ALA A 211 4.79 -12.94 -3.91
C ALA A 211 6.29 -12.63 -3.79
N ILE A 212 6.72 -11.40 -4.07
CA ILE A 212 8.10 -10.96 -3.90
C ILE A 212 8.53 -10.99 -2.43
N VAL A 213 7.69 -10.50 -1.52
CA VAL A 213 7.96 -10.56 -0.07
C VAL A 213 8.26 -11.99 0.36
N PHE A 214 7.43 -12.97 -0.02
CA PHE A 214 7.67 -14.37 0.34
C PHE A 214 8.81 -15.03 -0.44
N LEU A 215 9.26 -14.46 -1.56
CA LEU A 215 10.39 -14.96 -2.33
C LEU A 215 11.74 -14.45 -1.79
N SER A 216 11.79 -13.21 -1.31
CA SER A 216 13.06 -12.51 -1.01
C SER A 216 13.13 -12.02 0.45
N GLU A 217 12.15 -11.25 0.91
CA GLU A 217 12.22 -10.53 2.20
C GLU A 217 11.92 -11.42 3.41
N ALA A 218 10.90 -12.28 3.30
CA ALA A 218 10.48 -13.22 4.32
C ALA A 218 10.24 -14.62 3.70
N PRO A 219 11.32 -15.34 3.33
CA PRO A 219 11.22 -16.58 2.57
C PRO A 219 10.32 -17.64 3.22
N ASP A 220 9.23 -18.01 2.55
CA ASP A 220 8.30 -19.07 2.99
C ASP A 220 7.84 -19.90 1.79
N SER A 221 8.39 -21.11 1.66
CA SER A 221 8.15 -21.99 0.52
C SER A 221 6.68 -22.38 0.30
N GLN A 222 5.87 -22.44 1.36
CA GLN A 222 4.45 -22.77 1.24
C GLN A 222 3.67 -21.55 0.78
N ARG A 223 3.93 -20.39 1.38
CA ARG A 223 3.28 -19.12 1.01
C ARG A 223 3.67 -18.63 -0.37
N VAL A 224 4.92 -18.85 -0.81
CA VAL A 224 5.37 -18.55 -2.18
C VAL A 224 4.49 -19.26 -3.20
N ARG A 225 4.22 -20.55 -3.01
CA ARG A 225 3.41 -21.32 -3.96
C ARG A 225 2.02 -20.73 -4.09
N SER A 226 1.35 -20.47 -2.98
CA SER A 226 0.01 -19.87 -2.97
C SER A 226 0.01 -18.46 -3.55
N ALA A 227 1.05 -17.66 -3.28
CA ALA A 227 1.17 -16.30 -3.83
C ALA A 227 1.38 -16.32 -5.35
N VAL A 228 2.27 -17.18 -5.87
CA VAL A 228 2.50 -17.34 -7.31
C VAL A 228 1.25 -17.87 -8.02
N GLU A 229 0.54 -18.83 -7.41
CA GLU A 229 -0.75 -19.32 -7.93
C GLU A 229 -1.80 -18.22 -7.98
N ARG A 230 -1.84 -17.36 -6.96
CA ARG A 230 -2.75 -16.22 -6.89
C ARG A 230 -2.45 -15.18 -7.98
N VAL A 231 -1.18 -14.84 -8.20
CA VAL A 231 -0.73 -14.00 -9.31
C VAL A 231 -1.17 -14.60 -10.65
N ALA A 232 -0.90 -15.90 -10.86
CA ALA A 232 -1.28 -16.60 -12.09
C ALA A 232 -2.80 -16.56 -12.35
N PHE A 233 -3.61 -16.73 -11.29
CA PHE A 233 -5.06 -16.64 -11.38
C PHE A 233 -5.51 -15.24 -11.81
N LEU A 234 -4.98 -14.19 -11.18
CA LEU A 234 -5.34 -12.82 -11.51
C LEU A 234 -4.92 -12.44 -12.94
N CYS A 235 -3.76 -12.90 -13.40
CA CYS A 235 -3.34 -12.71 -14.79
C CYS A 235 -4.29 -13.39 -15.80
N ARG A 236 -4.76 -14.61 -15.54
CA ARG A 236 -5.75 -15.27 -16.43
C ARG A 236 -7.11 -14.56 -16.40
N ALA A 237 -7.59 -14.22 -15.20
CA ALA A 237 -8.85 -13.51 -15.04
C ALA A 237 -8.84 -12.16 -15.77
N LEU A 238 -7.71 -11.45 -15.78
CA LEU A 238 -7.57 -10.17 -16.48
C LEU A 238 -7.70 -10.31 -18.01
N LYS A 239 -7.35 -11.47 -18.57
CA LYS A 239 -7.56 -11.81 -19.99
C LYS A 239 -8.97 -12.29 -20.31
N GLY A 240 -9.81 -12.53 -19.30
CA GLY A 240 -11.08 -13.23 -19.47
C GLY A 240 -10.93 -14.75 -19.67
N GLU A 241 -9.78 -15.32 -19.29
CA GLU A 241 -9.54 -16.77 -19.26
C GLU A 241 -9.97 -17.31 -17.89
N ASN A 242 -10.95 -18.22 -17.85
CA ASN A 242 -11.37 -18.93 -16.62
C ASN A 242 -10.55 -20.21 -16.41
#